data_AF-A0A1V0DFE3-F1
#
_entry.id   AF-A0A1V0DFE3-F1
#
_cell.length_a   1.000
_cell.length_b   1.000
_cell.length_c   1.000
_cell.angle_alpha   90.00
_cell.angle_beta   90.00
_cell.angle_gamma   90.00
#
_symmetry.space_group_name_H-M   'P 1'
#
loop_
_entity.id
_entity.type
_entity.pdbx_description
1 polymer ?
#
loop_
_entity_poly.entity_id
_entity_poly.type
_entity_poly.pdbx_seq_one_letter_code
_entity_poly.pdbx_strand_id
1 'polypeptide(L)' 'MPRATTKAKIIRAVEELPEDATIEDAIERLVFLHKVEVGLKQAREGKSVSVDEVEARLRRRRQSKETG' A
#
# COMPACT_ATOMS: atom_id res chain seq x y z
N MET A 1 19.29 -7.41 -3.59
CA MET A 1 17.85 -7.37 -3.26
C MET A 1 17.29 -6.05 -3.77
N PRO A 2 16.41 -6.00 -4.80
CA PRO A 2 15.94 -4.72 -5.32
C PRO A 2 15.13 -4.01 -4.24
N ARG A 3 15.59 -2.83 -3.84
CA ARG A 3 15.12 -2.04 -2.70
C ARG A 3 13.96 -1.10 -3.03
N ALA A 4 13.45 -1.09 -4.24
CA ALA A 4 12.42 -0.16 -4.67
C ALA A 4 11.69 -0.72 -5.89
N THR A 5 10.48 -0.21 -6.12
CA THR A 5 9.81 -0.27 -7.42
C THR A 5 10.83 0.14 -8.48
N THR A 6 11.18 -0.78 -9.38
CA THR A 6 12.22 -0.50 -10.38
C THR A 6 11.70 0.47 -11.42
N LYS A 7 12.60 1.24 -12.07
CA LYS A 7 12.25 2.13 -13.19
C LYS A 7 11.39 1.41 -14.24
N ALA A 8 11.74 0.16 -14.57
CA ALA A 8 10.99 -0.65 -15.53
C ALA A 8 9.54 -0.93 -15.08
N LYS A 9 9.32 -1.22 -13.79
CA LYS A 9 7.98 -1.39 -13.23
C LYS A 9 7.17 -0.09 -13.20
N ILE A 10 7.85 1.04 -12.94
CA ILE A 10 7.23 2.37 -12.96
C ILE A 10 6.73 2.69 -14.38
N ILE A 11 7.58 2.51 -15.39
CA ILE A 11 7.24 2.74 -16.80
C ILE A 11 6.02 1.89 -17.17
N ARG A 12 6.09 0.58 -16.91
CA ARG A 12 4.97 -0.33 -17.19
C ARG A 12 3.67 0.08 -16.48
N ALA A 13 3.75 0.49 -15.22
CA ALA A 13 2.58 0.90 -14.46
C ALA A 13 1.91 2.16 -15.03
N VAL A 14 2.69 3.04 -15.67
CA VAL A 14 2.19 4.24 -16.37
C VAL A 14 1.65 3.86 -17.76
N GLU A 15 2.32 2.97 -18.49
CA GLU A 15 1.86 2.47 -19.81
C GLU A 15 0.52 1.71 -19.74
N GLU A 16 0.21 1.11 -18.59
CA GLU A 16 -1.07 0.41 -18.36
C GLU A 16 -2.23 1.35 -17.99
N LEU A 17 -1.98 2.66 -17.84
CA LEU A 17 -3.04 3.62 -17.52
C LEU A 17 -3.91 3.93 -18.75
N PRO A 18 -5.19 4.28 -18.53
CA PRO A 18 -6.04 4.84 -19.58
C PRO A 18 -5.42 6.09 -20.22
N GLU A 19 -5.76 6.34 -21.49
CA GLU A 19 -5.30 7.54 -22.24
C GLU A 19 -5.77 8.87 -21.60
N ASP A 20 -6.88 8.85 -20.86
CA ASP A 20 -7.43 9.99 -20.14
C ASP A 20 -6.95 10.09 -18.68
N ALA A 21 -6.01 9.22 -18.27
CA ALA A 21 -5.46 9.23 -16.91
C ALA A 21 -4.71 10.53 -16.61
N THR A 22 -4.94 11.04 -15.42
CA THR A 22 -4.29 12.24 -14.90
C THR A 22 -2.96 11.92 -14.22
N ILE A 23 -2.20 12.97 -13.88
CA ILE A 23 -0.98 12.79 -13.09
C ILE A 23 -1.29 12.25 -11.69
N GLU A 24 -2.44 12.63 -11.12
CA GLU A 24 -2.94 12.11 -9.84
C GLU A 24 -3.17 10.60 -9.91
N ASP A 25 -3.78 10.10 -10.99
CA ASP A 25 -4.02 8.66 -11.19
C ASP A 25 -2.70 7.89 -11.27
N ALA A 26 -1.72 8.44 -11.99
CA ALA A 26 -0.38 7.85 -12.09
C ALA A 26 0.31 7.78 -10.72
N ILE A 27 0.25 8.86 -9.93
CA ILE A 27 0.81 8.90 -8.57
C ILE A 27 0.12 7.86 -7.68
N GLU A 28 -1.22 7.80 -7.71
CA GLU A 28 -1.98 6.84 -6.92
C GLU A 28 -1.60 5.40 -7.26
N ARG A 29 -1.57 5.06 -8.55
CA ARG A 29 -1.17 3.73 -9.06
C ARG A 29 0.22 3.35 -8.56
N LEU A 30 1.19 4.25 -8.64
CA LEU A 30 2.57 3.99 -8.23
C LEU A 30 2.68 3.80 -6.70
N VAL A 31 1.98 4.64 -5.92
CA VAL A 31 1.92 4.51 -4.46
C VAL A 31 1.26 3.20 -4.04
N PHE A 32 0.17 2.83 -4.72
CA PHE A 32 -0.53 1.57 -4.47
C PHE A 32 0.39 0.36 -4.70
N LEU A 33 1.04 0.29 -5.87
CA LEU A 33 1.96 -0.80 -6.19
C LEU A 33 3.12 -0.89 -5.18
N HIS A 34 3.69 0.25 -4.79
CA HIS A 34 4.73 0.28 -3.76
C HIS A 34 4.24 -0.29 -2.42
N LYS A 35 3.05 0.11 -1.96
CA LYS A 35 2.47 -0.40 -0.70
C LYS A 35 2.23 -1.92 -0.76
N VAL A 36 1.77 -2.45 -1.89
CA VAL A 36 1.60 -3.90 -2.08
C VAL A 36 2.94 -4.62 -1.97
N GLU A 37 3.98 -4.15 -2.64
CA GLU A 37 5.32 -4.76 -2.57
C GLU A 37 5.88 -4.76 -1.14
N VAL A 38 5.71 -3.65 -0.42
CA VAL A 38 6.09 -3.55 0.99
C VAL A 38 5.30 -4.53 1.86
N GLY A 39 3.98 -4.62 1.68
CA GLY A 39 3.12 -5.55 2.41
C GLY A 39 3.50 -7.02 2.17
N LEU A 40 3.77 -7.39 0.91
CA LEU A 40 4.24 -8.72 0.56
C LEU A 40 5.59 -9.05 1.19
N LYS A 41 6.52 -8.08 1.23
CA LYS A 41 7.80 -8.23 1.92
C LYS A 41 7.61 -8.43 3.42
N GLN A 42 6.75 -7.63 4.05
CA GLN A 42 6.42 -7.77 5.48
C GLN A 42 5.84 -9.15 5.80
N ALA A 43 4.90 -9.64 4.98
CA ALA A 43 4.32 -10.97 5.13
C ALA A 43 5.39 -12.08 5.05
N ARG A 44 6.30 -12.01 4.06
CA ARG A 44 7.42 -12.96 3.92
C ARG A 44 8.40 -12.89 5.10
N GLU A 45 8.55 -11.73 5.71
CA GLU A 45 9.38 -11.52 6.91
C GLU A 45 8.65 -11.89 8.22
N GLY A 46 7.43 -12.45 8.16
CA GLY A 46 6.66 -12.83 9.34
C GLY A 46 6.11 -11.65 10.14
N LYS A 47 6.06 -10.45 9.55
CA LYS A 47 5.55 -9.21 10.17
C LYS A 47 4.03 -9.05 10.02
N SER A 48 3.30 -10.13 9.77
CA SER A 48 1.84 -10.14 9.79
C SER A 48 1.32 -10.18 11.22
N VAL A 49 0.11 -9.68 11.43
CA VAL A 49 -0.60 -9.70 12.72
C VAL A 49 -1.83 -10.61 12.60
N SER A 50 -2.32 -11.13 13.73
CA SER A 50 -3.55 -11.94 13.75
C SER A 50 -4.79 -11.07 13.51
N VAL A 51 -5.88 -11.71 13.10
CA VAL A 51 -7.18 -11.05 12.93
C VAL A 51 -7.65 -10.40 14.24
N ASP A 52 -7.55 -11.12 15.36
CA ASP A 52 -7.92 -10.61 16.69
C ASP A 52 -7.15 -9.33 17.05
N GLU A 53 -5.85 -9.27 16.70
CA GLU A 53 -5.03 -8.10 16.95
C GLU A 53 -5.48 -6.91 16.07
N VAL A 54 -5.87 -7.17 14.82
CA VAL A 54 -6.42 -6.15 13.91
C VAL A 54 -7.72 -5.58 14.48
N GLU A 55 -8.64 -6.42 14.94
CA GLU A 55 -9.89 -5.99 15.54
C GLU A 55 -9.67 -5.11 16.78
N ALA A 56 -8.78 -5.54 17.68
CA ALA A 56 -8.41 -4.77 18.87
C ALA A 56 -7.79 -3.40 18.53
N ARG A 57 -6.97 -3.32 17.46
CA ARG A 57 -6.41 -2.06 16.96
C ARG A 57 -7.48 -1.14 16.38
N LEU A 58 -8.42 -1.68 15.60
CA LEU A 58 -9.51 -0.90 15.00
C LEU A 58 -10.46 -0.34 16.06
N ARG A 59 -10.84 -1.15 17.05
CA ARG A 59 -11.69 -0.72 18.17
C ARG A 59 -11.03 0.42 18.95
N ARG A 60 -9.74 0.31 19.28
CA ARG A 60 -8.98 1.37 19.97
C ARG A 60 -8.99 2.69 19.19
N ARG A 61 -8.74 2.65 17.88
CA ARG A 61 -8.77 3.85 17.03
C ARG A 61 -10.13 4.55 17.01
N ARG A 62 -11.23 3.79 17.08
CA ARG A 62 -12.58 4.36 17.10
C ARG A 62 -12.86 5.10 18.41
N GLN A 63 -12.49 4.50 19.54
CA GLN A 63 -12.64 5.11 20.87
C GLN A 63 -11.82 6.40 21.02
N SER A 64 -10.60 6.43 20.47
CA SER A 64 -9.75 7.64 20.49
C SER A 64 -10.32 8.81 19.67
N LYS A 65 -11.15 8.54 18.66
CA LYS A 65 -11.83 9.59 17.87
C LYS A 65 -13.14 10.07 18.48
N GLU A 66 -13.70 9.31 19.42
CA GLU A 66 -14.94 9.67 20.15
C GLU A 66 -14.64 10.47 21.43
N THR A 67 -13.38 10.48 21.89
CA THR A 67 -12.95 11.10 23.16
C THR A 67 -12.12 12.38 22.98
N GLY A 68 -11.93 12.86 21.74
CA GLY A 68 -11.19 14.08 21.40
C GLY A 68 -12.00 14.96 20.48
#